data_AF-A0A660Z3A3-F1
#
_entry.id   AF-A0A660Z3A3-F1
#
_cell.length_a   1.000
_cell.length_b   1.000
_cell.length_c   1.000
_cell.angle_alpha   90.00
_cell.angle_beta   90.00
_cell.angle_gamma   90.00
#
_symmetry.space_group_name_H-M   'P 1'
#
loop_
_entity.id
_entity.type
_entity.pdbx_description
1 polymer ?
#
loop_
_entity_poly.entity_id
_entity_poly.type
_entity_poly.pdbx_seq_one_letter_code
_entity_poly.pdbx_strand_id
1 'polypeptide(L)' 'MWDISVDGMRLTDENGIIIMVNDAYCRTVELSKEELVGKPFSTVYHSSEQEKVLSMYKQDTLNNSIKTHFEREITLCS' A
#
# COMPACT_ATOMS: atom_id res chain seq x y z
N MET A 1 -17.59 5.16 3.33
CA MET A 1 -17.30 4.39 2.10
C MET A 1 -15.80 4.20 1.97
N TRP A 2 -15.19 3.38 2.82
CA TRP A 2 -13.76 3.04 2.79
C TRP A 2 -13.61 1.51 2.63
N ASP A 3 -14.48 0.74 3.29
CA ASP A 3 -14.57 -0.73 3.20
C ASP A 3 -15.22 -1.29 1.93
N ILE A 4 -16.04 -0.50 1.22
CA ILE A 4 -16.75 -0.98 0.01
C ILE A 4 -16.05 -0.63 -1.29
N SER A 5 -14.89 0.05 -1.23
CA SER A 5 -14.18 0.44 -2.45
C SER A 5 -13.54 -0.79 -3.08
N VAL A 6 -13.70 -0.93 -4.39
CA VAL A 6 -13.04 -1.98 -5.18
C VAL A 6 -11.54 -1.73 -5.29
N ASP A 7 -11.12 -0.48 -5.14
CA ASP A 7 -9.72 -0.08 -5.12
C ASP A 7 -9.04 -0.48 -3.80
N GLY A 8 -7.87 -1.10 -3.94
CA GLY A 8 -7.01 -1.46 -2.83
C GLY A 8 -6.43 -0.23 -2.15
N MET A 9 -7.07 0.20 -1.06
CA MET A 9 -6.63 1.36 -0.27
C MET A 9 -5.78 0.92 0.92
N ARG A 10 -4.65 1.61 1.11
CA ARG A 10 -3.84 1.53 2.32
C ARG A 10 -3.49 2.93 2.82
N LEU A 11 -3.39 3.06 4.13
CA LEU A 11 -2.89 4.24 4.83
C LEU A 11 -1.61 3.84 5.56
N THR A 12 -0.56 4.63 5.37
CA THR A 12 0.72 4.46 6.03
C THR A 12 1.12 5.72 6.79
N ASP A 13 1.94 5.56 7.81
CA ASP A 13 2.58 6.65 8.54
C ASP A 13 3.78 7.23 7.76
N GLU A 14 4.36 8.32 8.24
CA GLU A 14 5.60 8.95 7.70
C GLU A 14 6.77 7.95 7.58
N ASN A 15 6.79 6.94 8.45
CA ASN A 15 7.80 5.89 8.45
C ASN A 15 7.54 4.79 7.39
N GLY A 16 6.43 4.85 6.66
CA GLY A 16 5.99 3.80 5.73
C GLY A 16 5.34 2.59 6.41
N ILE A 17 4.96 2.74 7.68
CA ILE A 17 4.27 1.69 8.45
C ILE A 17 2.78 1.74 8.13
N ILE A 18 2.19 0.60 7.78
CA ILE A 18 0.77 0.50 7.49
C ILE A 18 -0.03 0.73 8.78
N ILE A 19 -0.88 1.75 8.77
CA ILE A 19 -1.83 2.05 9.85
C ILE A 19 -3.16 1.37 9.56
N MET A 20 -3.61 1.40 8.31
CA MET A 20 -4.89 0.81 7.90
C MET A 20 -4.83 0.28 6.47
N VAL A 21 -5.62 -0.76 6.21
CA VAL A 21 -5.86 -1.32 4.88
C VAL A 21 -7.35 -1.62 4.74
N ASN A 22 -7.84 -1.52 3.50
CA ASN A 22 -9.15 -1.99 3.06
C ASN A 22 -9.09 -3.49 2.76
N ASP A 23 -10.18 -4.22 2.97
CA ASP A 23 -10.40 -5.59 2.49
C ASP A 23 -10.03 -5.80 1.01
N ALA A 24 -10.29 -4.83 0.12
CA ALA A 24 -9.87 -4.93 -1.27
C ALA A 24 -8.34 -5.01 -1.40
N TYR A 25 -7.60 -4.23 -0.60
CA TYR A 25 -6.13 -4.29 -0.58
C TYR A 25 -5.65 -5.65 -0.06
N CYS A 26 -6.24 -6.13 1.05
CA CYS A 26 -5.96 -7.45 1.60
C CYS A 26 -6.16 -8.57 0.56
N ARG A 27 -7.21 -8.47 -0.26
CA ARG A 27 -7.46 -9.41 -1.37
C ARG A 27 -6.40 -9.33 -2.47
N THR A 28 -5.92 -8.13 -2.81
CA THR A 28 -4.89 -7.95 -3.84
C THR A 28 -3.54 -8.53 -3.43
N VAL A 29 -3.12 -8.30 -2.19
CA VAL A 29 -1.82 -8.76 -1.69
C VAL A 29 -1.88 -10.14 -1.05
N GLU A 30 -3.08 -10.74 -0.96
CA GLU A 30 -3.35 -12.03 -0.32
C GLU A 30 -2.84 -12.13 1.13
N LEU A 31 -2.81 -11.00 1.83
CA LEU A 31 -2.39 -10.89 3.22
C LEU A 31 -3.53 -10.35 4.08
N SER A 32 -3.57 -10.83 5.32
CA SER A 32 -4.57 -10.37 6.29
C SER A 32 -4.23 -8.97 6.80
N LYS A 33 -5.26 -8.20 7.18
CA LYS A 33 -5.08 -6.87 7.78
C LYS A 33 -4.12 -6.89 8.96
N GLU A 34 -4.18 -7.91 9.81
CA GLU A 34 -3.32 -8.08 10.98
C GLU A 34 -1.84 -8.32 10.62
N GLU A 35 -1.61 -8.96 9.46
CA GLU A 35 -0.27 -9.21 8.94
C GLU A 35 0.33 -7.97 8.27
N LEU A 36 -0.51 -7.02 7.88
CA LEU A 36 -0.13 -5.79 7.20
C LEU A 36 -0.01 -4.62 8.17
N VAL A 37 -1.01 -4.41 9.02
CA VAL A 37 -1.07 -3.30 9.99
C VAL A 37 0.07 -3.43 11.00
N GLY A 38 0.79 -2.33 11.21
CA GLY A 38 1.99 -2.29 12.04
C GLY A 38 3.26 -2.77 11.34
N LYS A 39 3.17 -3.33 10.13
CA LYS A 39 4.35 -3.67 9.31
C LYS A 39 4.61 -2.60 8.25
N PRO A 40 5.85 -2.50 7.74
CA PRO A 40 6.17 -1.64 6.61
C PRO A 40 5.40 -2.09 5.36
N PHE A 41 4.90 -1.15 4.56
CA PHE A 41 4.21 -1.50 3.31
C PHE A 41 5.12 -2.25 2.32
N SER A 42 6.44 -2.09 2.47
CA SER A 42 7.42 -2.85 1.70
C SER A 42 7.32 -4.36 1.92
N THR A 43 6.69 -4.84 3.00
CA THR A 43 6.53 -6.27 3.33
C THR A 43 5.86 -7.05 2.19
N VAL A 44 4.99 -6.40 1.40
CA VAL A 44 4.31 -7.04 0.26
C VAL A 44 5.22 -7.23 -0.96
N TYR A 45 6.42 -6.63 -0.94
CA TYR A 45 7.44 -6.74 -1.98
C TYR A 45 8.54 -7.73 -1.58
N HIS A 46 9.26 -8.24 -2.58
CA HIS A 46 10.42 -9.11 -2.36
C HIS A 46 11.51 -8.42 -1.53
N SER A 47 12.19 -9.18 -0.68
CA SER A 47 13.22 -8.71 0.27
C SER A 47 14.29 -7.82 -0.38
N SER A 48 14.66 -8.11 -1.63
CA SER A 48 15.63 -7.32 -2.41
C SER A 48 15.14 -5.92 -2.78
N GLU A 49 13.83 -5.71 -2.84
CA GLU A 49 13.22 -4.43 -3.20
C GLU A 49 12.72 -3.67 -1.99
N GLN A 50 12.50 -4.33 -0.84
CA GLN A 50 11.91 -3.72 0.35
C GLN A 50 12.62 -2.46 0.80
N GLU A 51 13.96 -2.51 0.87
CA GLU A 51 14.78 -1.37 1.29
C GLU A 51 14.71 -0.23 0.28
N LYS A 52 14.64 -0.56 -1.01
CA LYS A 52 14.54 0.41 -2.11
C LYS A 52 13.19 1.12 -2.11
N VAL A 53 12.07 0.38 -2.04
CA VAL A 53 10.73 1.01 -1.99
C VAL A 53 10.52 1.81 -0.71
N LEU A 54 11.02 1.37 0.45
CA LEU A 54 10.98 2.16 1.69
C LEU A 54 11.77 3.46 1.56
N SER A 55 12.97 3.40 1.00
CA SER A 55 13.84 4.57 0.83
C SER A 55 13.22 5.57 -0.14
N MET A 56 12.68 5.10 -1.26
CA MET A 56 11.95 5.95 -2.21
C MET A 56 10.72 6.58 -1.56
N TYR A 57 9.92 5.80 -0.82
CA TYR A 57 8.76 6.31 -0.10
C TYR A 57 9.13 7.44 0.86
N LYS A 58 10.18 7.25 1.69
CA LYS A 58 10.66 8.30 2.60
C LYS A 58 11.06 9.57 1.84
N GLN A 59 11.78 9.44 0.73
CA GLN A 59 12.16 10.58 -0.11
C GLN A 59 10.93 11.29 -0.72
N ASP A 60 9.93 10.54 -1.17
CA ASP A 60 8.70 11.08 -1.76
C ASP A 60 7.81 11.77 -0.71
N THR A 61 7.78 11.23 0.52
CA THR A 61 7.05 11.86 1.64
C THR A 61 7.66 13.21 2.01
N LEU A 62 8.99 13.29 2.07
CA LEU A 62 9.73 14.53 2.37
C LEU A 62 9.55 15.58 1.29
N ASN A 63 9.41 15.16 0.03
CA ASN A 63 9.15 16.05 -1.08
C ASN A 63 7.66 16.47 -1.20
N ASN A 64 6.79 16.07 -0.26
CA ASN A 64 5.35 16.33 -0.25
C ASN A 64 4.68 15.97 -1.61
N SER A 65 5.28 15.02 -2.33
CA SER A 65 4.91 14.61 -3.68
C SER A 65 4.40 13.17 -3.66
N ILE A 66 3.71 12.80 -2.56
CA ILE A 66 3.07 11.48 -2.42
C ILE A 66 1.93 11.42 -3.45
N LYS A 67 2.30 11.14 -4.69
CA LYS A 67 1.45 10.49 -5.66
C LYS A 67 1.21 9.11 -5.10
N THR A 68 0.10 8.96 -4.38
CA THR A 68 -0.56 7.69 -4.13
C THR A 68 -0.53 6.93 -5.45
N HIS A 69 0.35 5.93 -5.56
CA HIS A 69 0.39 5.06 -6.72
C HIS A 69 -0.90 4.24 -6.65
N PHE A 70 -1.97 4.81 -7.20
CA PHE A 70 -3.18 4.08 -7.59
C PHE A 70 -2.69 3.08 -8.63
N GLU A 71 -2.47 1.83 -8.22
CA GLU A 71 -2.32 0.76 -9.20
C GLU A 71 -3.62 0.68 -9.98
N ARG A 72 -3.46 0.78 -11.30
CA ARG A 72 -4.48 1.14 -12.27
C ARG A 72 -5.45 0.00 -12.52
N GLU A 73 -6.71 0.39 -12.72
CA GLU A 73 -7.69 -0.15 -13.67
C GLU A 73 -7.63 -1.66 -13.94
N ILE A 74 -8.48 -2.43 -13.25
CA ILE A 74 -8.97 -3.67 -13.85
C ILE A 74 -10.13 -3.31 -14.77
N THR A 75 -9.82 -3.27 -16.06
CA THR A 75 -10.76 -3.17 -17.18
C THR A 75 -11.93 -4.14 -16.98
N LEU A 76 -13.14 -3.61 -16.82
CA LEU A 76 -14.35 -4.38 -17.06
C LEU A 76 -14.41 -4.68 -18.56
N CYS A 77 -13.93 -5.85 -18.97
CA CYS A 77 -14.32 -6.41 -20.25
C CYS A 77 -15.80 -6.78 -20.15
N SER A 78 -16.63 -5.99 -20.86
CA SER A 78 -18.01 -6.33 -21.22
C SER A 78 -18.06 -7.50 -22.20
#